data_AF-A0A0F9TIP7-F1
#
_entry.id   AF-A0A0F9TIP7-F1
#
_cell.length_a   1.000
_cell.length_b   1.000
_cell.length_c   1.000
_cell.angle_alpha   90.00
_cell.angle_beta   90.00
_cell.angle_gamma   90.00
#
_symmetry.space_group_name_H-M   'P 1'
#
loop_
_entity.id
_entity.type
_entity.pdbx_description
1 polymer ?
#
loop_
_entity_poly.entity_id
_entity_poly.type
_entity_poly.pdbx_seq_one_letter_code
_entity_poly.pdbx_strand_id
1 'polypeptide(L)' 'MKNLHFVPSIAMTGLDFLIEKYGSNSDVFLSDAGIDPISLTRPDLPVDGQKLIDAIELLARQSKQRYLGLQLGKV' A
#
# COMPACT_ATOMS: atom_id res chain seq x y z
N MET A 1 -13.06 20.86 5.04
CA MET A 1 -11.70 20.34 4.79
C MET A 1 -11.76 18.83 5.01
N LYS A 2 -11.30 18.00 4.07
CA LYS A 2 -11.17 16.55 4.32
C LYS A 2 -10.04 16.38 5.35
N ASN A 3 -10.30 15.69 6.46
CA ASN A 3 -9.23 15.25 7.36
C ASN A 3 -8.44 14.18 6.62
N LEU A 4 -7.24 14.54 6.16
CA LEU A 4 -6.29 13.59 5.59
C LEU A 4 -5.56 12.93 6.75
N HIS A 5 -5.76 11.62 6.90
CA HIS A 5 -5.01 10.82 7.85
C HIS A 5 -3.72 10.38 7.15
N PHE A 6 -2.57 10.71 7.72
CA PHE A 6 -1.29 10.32 7.15
C PHE A 6 -0.71 9.11 7.88
N VAL A 7 -0.09 8.22 7.13
CA VAL A 7 0.61 7.04 7.63
C VAL A 7 2.10 7.14 7.33
N PRO A 8 2.98 6.62 8.21
CA PRO A 8 4.40 6.54 7.93
C PRO A 8 4.66 5.66 6.70
N SER A 9 5.58 6.06 5.83
CA SER A 9 5.91 5.27 4.63
C SER A 9 6.57 3.92 4.94
N ILE A 10 7.04 3.66 6.16
CA ILE A 10 7.45 2.29 6.56
C ILE A 10 6.30 1.27 6.48
N ALA A 11 5.04 1.72 6.59
CA ALA A 11 3.87 0.87 6.34
C ALA A 11 3.78 0.42 4.87
N MET A 12 4.37 1.18 3.94
CA MET A 12 4.44 0.84 2.53
C MET A 12 5.43 -0.29 2.25
N THR A 13 6.47 -0.49 3.06
CA THR A 13 7.42 -1.60 2.91
C THR A 13 6.73 -2.96 3.04
N GLY A 14 5.74 -3.07 3.94
CA GLY A 14 4.91 -4.27 4.05
C GLY A 14 4.05 -4.50 2.80
N LEU A 15 3.56 -3.42 2.18
CA LEU A 15 2.79 -3.50 0.94
C LEU A 15 3.67 -3.91 -0.25
N ASP A 16 4.88 -3.36 -0.35
CA ASP A 16 5.87 -3.70 -1.39
C ASP A 16 6.20 -5.19 -1.41
N PHE A 17 6.51 -5.77 -0.24
CA PHE A 17 6.72 -7.20 -0.09
C PHE A 17 5.52 -8.04 -0.59
N LEU A 18 4.29 -7.60 -0.31
CA LEU A 18 3.11 -8.31 -0.78
C LEU A 18 2.94 -8.20 -2.30
N ILE A 19 3.21 -7.02 -2.87
CA ILE A 19 3.15 -6.81 -4.32
C ILE A 19 4.16 -7.71 -5.03
N GLU A 20 5.41 -7.71 -4.57
CA GLU A 20 6.47 -8.58 -5.09
C GLU A 20 6.07 -10.07 -4.99
N LYS A 21 5.53 -10.48 -3.84
CA LYS A 21 5.11 -11.87 -3.59
C LYS A 21 3.94 -12.31 -4.48
N TYR A 22 3.03 -11.41 -4.83
CA TYR A 22 1.86 -11.71 -5.68
C TYR A 22 2.03 -11.30 -7.15
N GLY A 23 3.24 -10.86 -7.53
CA GLY A 23 3.72 -10.84 -8.92
C GLY A 23 3.41 -9.60 -9.73
N SER A 24 3.00 -8.49 -9.11
CA SER A 24 2.89 -7.20 -9.83
C SER A 24 4.16 -6.38 -9.66
N ASN A 25 4.46 -5.50 -10.62
CA ASN A 25 5.51 -4.50 -10.45
C ASN A 25 5.02 -3.47 -9.41
N SER A 26 5.78 -3.29 -8.34
CA SER A 26 5.45 -2.41 -7.21
C SER A 26 5.19 -0.97 -7.64
N ASP A 27 6.02 -0.41 -8.51
CA ASP A 27 5.90 0.99 -8.96
C ASP A 27 4.61 1.22 -9.76
N VAL A 28 4.29 0.29 -10.66
CA VAL A 28 3.06 0.32 -11.47
C VAL A 28 1.84 0.22 -10.55
N PHE A 29 1.85 -0.72 -9.62
CA PHE A 29 0.77 -0.93 -8.67
C PHE A 29 0.50 0.29 -7.78
N LEU A 30 1.57 0.87 -7.22
CA LEU A 30 1.45 2.06 -6.38
C LEU A 30 0.92 3.25 -7.17
N SER A 31 1.39 3.43 -8.42
CA SER A 31 0.90 4.46 -9.32
C SER A 31 -0.60 4.29 -9.61
N ASP A 32 -1.08 3.07 -9.85
CA ASP A 32 -2.50 2.75 -10.04
C ASP A 32 -3.35 3.06 -8.80
N ALA A 33 -2.77 2.89 -7.60
CA ALA A 33 -3.38 3.31 -6.33
C ALA A 33 -3.23 4.81 -6.03
N GLY A 34 -2.63 5.59 -6.94
CA GLY A 34 -2.40 7.03 -6.80
C GLY A 34 -1.32 7.39 -5.76
N ILE A 35 -0.44 6.45 -5.41
CA ILE A 35 0.69 6.63 -4.50
C ILE A 35 1.97 6.78 -5.34
N ASP A 36 2.77 7.79 -5.04
CA ASP A 36 4.07 7.97 -5.70
C ASP A 36 5.04 6.87 -5.20
N PRO A 37 5.60 6.03 -6.09
CA PRO A 37 6.54 4.97 -5.71
C PRO A 37 7.77 5.47 -4.94
N ILE A 38 8.18 6.73 -5.13
CA ILE A 38 9.30 7.31 -4.36
C ILE A 38 9.08 7.22 -2.85
N SER A 39 7.81 7.16 -2.42
CA SER A 39 7.39 7.03 -1.03
C SER A 39 7.91 5.75 -0.38
N LEU A 40 8.21 4.68 -1.14
CA LEU A 40 8.85 3.46 -0.63
C LEU A 40 10.28 3.69 -0.13
N THR A 41 10.98 4.61 -0.77
CA THR A 41 12.41 4.88 -0.50
C THR A 41 12.62 6.05 0.48
N ARG A 42 11.54 6.78 0.79
CA ARG A 42 11.57 8.01 1.60
C ARG A 42 10.72 7.87 2.86
N PRO A 43 11.32 7.41 3.98
CA PRO A 43 10.63 7.21 5.27
C PRO A 43 10.06 8.52 5.85
N ASP A 44 10.55 9.67 5.39
CA ASP A 44 10.16 11.01 5.82
C ASP A 44 8.93 11.57 5.10
N LEU A 45 8.49 10.93 4.00
CA LEU A 45 7.31 11.35 3.27
C LEU A 45 6.04 10.70 3.85
N PRO A 46 5.09 11.50 4.37
CA PRO A 46 3.82 10.96 4.82
C PRO A 46 2.98 10.51 3.62
N VAL A 47 2.35 9.34 3.75
CA VAL A 47 1.43 8.80 2.73
C VAL A 47 -0.01 9.02 3.20
N ASP A 48 -0.90 9.36 2.27
CA ASP A 48 -2.33 9.41 2.58
C ASP A 48 -2.83 8.01 2.95
N GLY A 49 -3.30 7.85 4.18
CA GLY A 49 -3.77 6.59 4.72
C GLY A 49 -4.96 6.01 3.96
N GLN A 50 -5.80 6.85 3.33
CA GLN A 50 -6.87 6.35 2.47
C GLN A 50 -6.29 5.68 1.23
N LYS A 51 -5.27 6.29 0.62
CA LYS A 51 -4.59 5.68 -0.55
C LYS A 51 -3.92 4.37 -0.18
N LEU A 52 -3.30 4.28 1.00
CA LEU A 52 -2.74 3.01 1.48
C LEU A 52 -3.82 1.92 1.62
N ILE A 53 -4.99 2.26 2.18
CA ILE A 53 -6.12 1.33 2.30
C ILE A 53 -6.59 0.88 0.91
N ASP A 54 -6.77 1.83 -0.01
CA ASP A 54 -7.19 1.55 -1.39
C ASP A 54 -6.20 0.63 -2.11
N ALA A 55 -4.90 0.83 -1.87
CA ALA A 55 -3.83 -0.03 -2.37
C ALA A 55 -3.93 -1.45 -1.79
N ILE A 56 -4.15 -1.61 -0.49
CA ILE A 56 -4.35 -2.93 0.13
C ILE A 56 -5.60 -3.63 -0.46
N GLU A 57 -6.69 -2.90 -0.68
CA GLU A 57 -7.90 -3.46 -1.31
C GLU A 57 -7.67 -3.88 -2.76
N LEU A 58 -6.96 -3.07 -3.54
CA LEU A 58 -6.61 -3.38 -4.93
C LEU A 58 -5.78 -4.68 -4.99
N LEU A 59 -4.79 -4.81 -4.10
CA LEU A 59 -3.94 -5.99 -4.02
C LEU A 59 -4.75 -7.23 -3.60
N ALA A 60 -5.65 -7.08 -2.64
CA ALA A 60 -6.56 -8.14 -2.20
C ALA A 60 -7.44 -8.66 -3.34
N ARG A 61 -7.95 -7.75 -4.19
CA ARG A 61 -8.76 -8.10 -5.36
C ARG A 61 -7.94 -8.82 -6.42
N GLN A 62 -6.75 -8.31 -6.76
CA GLN A 62 -5.85 -8.92 -7.76
C GLN A 62 -5.37 -10.32 -7.33
N SER A 63 -5.00 -10.48 -6.05
CA SER A 63 -4.53 -11.74 -5.49
C SER A 63 -5.65 -12.71 -5.09
N LYS A 64 -6.92 -12.32 -5.24
CA LYS A 64 -8.11 -13.06 -4.77
C LYS A 64 -8.06 -13.39 -3.27
N GLN A 65 -7.42 -12.54 -2.47
CA GLN A 65 -7.28 -12.71 -1.02
C GLN A 65 -8.26 -11.82 -0.26
N ARG A 66 -9.45 -12.37 0.00
CA ARG A 66 -10.56 -11.68 0.67
C ARG A 66 -10.21 -11.07 2.05
N TYR A 67 -9.17 -11.56 2.72
CA TYR A 67 -8.80 -11.15 4.08
C TYR A 67 -7.36 -10.60 4.17
N LEU A 68 -6.79 -10.12 3.06
CA LEU A 68 -5.42 -9.62 3.04
C LEU A 68 -5.15 -8.52 4.09
N GLY A 69 -6.07 -7.57 4.25
CA GLY A 69 -5.96 -6.53 5.28
C GLY A 69 -5.94 -7.07 6.72
N LEU A 70 -6.65 -8.17 7.00
CA LEU A 70 -6.61 -8.85 8.31
C LEU A 70 -5.33 -9.67 8.51
N GLN A 71 -4.73 -10.16 7.43
CA GLN A 71 -3.44 -10.86 7.48
C GLN A 71 -2.29 -9.88 7.75
N LEU A 72 -2.36 -8.67 7.19
CA LEU A 72 -1.42 -7.59 7.45
C LEU A 72 -1.41 -7.13 8.91
N GLY A 73 -2.58 -7.06 9.56
CA GLY A 73 -2.69 -6.67 10.97
C GLY A 73 -2.20 -7.72 11.99
N LYS A 74 -1.72 -8.88 11.53
CA LYS A 74 -1.20 -9.97 12.39
C LYS A 74 0.33 -10.11 12.37
N VAL A 75 1.02 -9.33 11.54
CA VAL A 75 2.49 -9.32 11.42
C VAL A 75 3.08 -8.25 12.33
#